data_AF-S3UT67-F1
#
_entry.id   AF-S3UT67-F1
#
_cell.length_a   1.000
_cell.length_b   1.000
_cell.length_c   1.000
_cell.angle_alpha   90.00
_cell.angle_beta   90.00
_cell.angle_gamma   90.00
#
_symmetry.space_group_name_H-M   'P 1'
#
loop_
_entity.id
_entity.type
_entity.pdbx_description
1 polymer ?
#
loop_
_entity_poly.entity_id
_entity_poly.type
_entity_poly.pdbx_seq_one_letter_code
_entity_poly.pdbx_strand_id
1 'polypeptide(L)' 'MTTAERLIRRGIWTGMRKGKQEGKLEGKLEGKLEGKLEDARRMLMKGIDLAMVLEITELTEETLRNHGILNAPPDTIGEI' A
#
# COMPACT_ATOMS: atom_id res chain seq x y z
N MET A 1 -6.25 -30.81 -33.12
CA MET A 1 -6.11 -29.46 -32.55
C MET A 1 -6.28 -28.43 -33.66
N THR A 2 -7.41 -27.72 -33.68
CA THR A 2 -7.80 -26.78 -34.74
C THR A 2 -7.13 -25.42 -34.58
N THR A 3 -7.14 -24.61 -35.64
CA THR A 3 -6.59 -23.25 -35.62
C THR A 3 -7.32 -22.34 -34.61
N ALA A 4 -8.63 -22.54 -34.44
CA ALA A 4 -9.45 -21.83 -33.46
C ALA A 4 -9.08 -22.21 -32.01
N GLU A 5 -8.87 -23.51 -31.73
CA GLU A 5 -8.44 -23.99 -30.41
C GLU A 5 -7.08 -23.41 -29.99
N ARG A 6 -6.14 -23.24 -30.94
CA ARG A 6 -4.84 -22.61 -30.65
C ARG A 6 -5.00 -21.14 -30.25
N LEU A 7 -5.88 -20.39 -30.92
CA LEU A 7 -6.10 -18.97 -30.64
C LEU A 7 -6.72 -18.76 -29.25
N ILE A 8 -7.75 -19.52 -28.91
CA ILE A 8 -8.41 -19.45 -27.59
C ILE A 8 -7.42 -19.80 -26.48
N ARG A 9 -6.65 -20.89 -26.66
CA ARG A 9 -5.64 -21.31 -25.68
C ARG A 9 -4.53 -20.27 -25.49
N ARG A 10 -4.12 -19.60 -26.57
CA ARG A 10 -3.12 -18.53 -26.51
C ARG A 10 -3.66 -17.30 -25.80
N GLY A 11 -4.91 -16.91 -26.08
CA GLY A 11 -5.60 -15.79 -25.43
C GLY A 11 -5.72 -15.97 -23.91
N ILE A 12 -6.23 -17.14 -23.47
CA ILE A 12 -6.35 -17.48 -22.04
C ILE A 12 -4.98 -17.49 -21.36
N TRP A 13 -3.97 -18.09 -22.00
CA TRP A 13 -2.61 -18.14 -21.47
C TRP A 13 -2.01 -16.74 -21.32
N THR A 14 -2.18 -15.87 -22.31
CA THR A 14 -1.71 -14.48 -22.22
C THR A 14 -2.47 -13.68 -21.15
N GLY A 15 -3.77 -13.87 -21.02
CA GLY A 15 -4.60 -13.20 -20.00
C GLY A 15 -4.18 -13.61 -18.58
N MET A 16 -4.03 -14.91 -18.32
CA MET A 16 -3.56 -15.42 -17.02
C MET A 16 -2.15 -14.93 -16.69
N ARG A 17 -1.24 -14.87 -17.67
CA ARG A 17 0.11 -14.36 -17.44
C ARG A 17 0.12 -12.88 -17.08
N LYS A 18 -0.68 -12.06 -17.76
CA LYS A 18 -0.81 -10.63 -17.45
C LYS A 18 -1.43 -10.44 -16.06
N GLY A 19 -2.58 -11.05 -15.79
CA GLY A 19 -3.25 -10.92 -14.50
C GLY A 19 -2.39 -11.40 -13.32
N LYS A 20 -1.63 -12.49 -13.48
CA LYS A 20 -0.69 -12.96 -12.43
C LYS A 20 0.50 -12.03 -12.23
N GLN A 21 0.94 -11.36 -13.29
CA GLN A 21 2.06 -10.41 -13.20
C GLN A 21 1.62 -9.10 -12.55
N GLU A 22 0.47 -8.57 -12.97
CA GLU A 22 -0.16 -7.37 -12.40
C GLU A 22 -0.48 -7.58 -10.91
N GLY A 23 -1.21 -8.65 -10.55
CA GLY A 23 -1.55 -8.91 -9.15
C GLY A 23 -0.33 -9.17 -8.23
N LYS A 24 0.78 -9.69 -8.77
CA LYS A 24 2.02 -9.88 -8.00
C LYS A 24 2.79 -8.56 -7.79
N LEU A 25 2.68 -7.63 -8.74
CA LEU A 25 3.29 -6.30 -8.65
C LEU A 25 2.51 -5.44 -7.65
N GLU A 26 1.19 -5.39 -7.78
CA GLU A 26 0.29 -4.66 -6.87
C GLU A 26 0.42 -5.18 -5.43
N GLY A 27 0.27 -6.49 -5.21
CA GLY A 27 0.37 -7.06 -3.85
C GLY A 27 1.75 -6.90 -3.20
N LYS A 28 2.84 -6.76 -3.98
CA LYS A 28 4.18 -6.47 -3.43
C LYS A 28 4.36 -5.01 -3.04
N LEU A 29 3.71 -4.09 -3.75
CA LEU A 29 3.79 -2.67 -3.44
C LEU A 29 2.91 -2.35 -2.23
N GLU A 30 1.69 -2.87 -2.21
CA GLU A 30 0.75 -2.74 -1.09
C GLU A 30 1.34 -3.34 0.20
N GLY A 31 1.83 -4.59 0.14
CA GLY A 31 2.38 -5.24 1.34
C GLY A 31 3.62 -4.56 1.93
N LYS A 32 4.43 -3.88 1.11
CA LYS A 32 5.58 -3.10 1.61
C LYS A 32 5.14 -1.83 2.34
N LEU A 33 4.13 -1.14 1.80
CA LEU A 33 3.61 0.08 2.40
C LEU A 33 2.84 -0.24 3.68
N GLU A 34 1.99 -1.27 3.65
CA GLU A 34 1.28 -1.78 4.84
C GLU A 34 2.26 -2.18 5.95
N GLY A 35 3.36 -2.88 5.62
CA GLY A 35 4.38 -3.25 6.61
C GLY A 35 5.02 -2.04 7.29
N LYS A 36 5.41 -1.01 6.52
CA LYS A 36 5.97 0.24 7.07
C LYS A 36 4.95 0.97 7.97
N LEU A 37 3.68 1.01 7.57
CA LEU A 37 2.60 1.62 8.34
C LEU A 37 2.33 0.87 9.64
N GLU A 38 2.33 -0.46 9.61
CA GLU A 38 2.12 -1.29 10.79
C GLU A 38 3.28 -1.13 11.78
N ASP A 39 4.52 -1.09 11.29
CA ASP A 39 5.69 -0.81 12.10
C ASP A 39 5.61 0.58 12.73
N ALA A 40 5.28 1.63 11.95
CA ALA A 40 5.07 2.98 12.47
C ALA A 40 4.01 3.02 13.58
N ARG A 41 2.87 2.34 13.37
CA ARG A 41 1.80 2.23 14.37
C ARG A 41 2.29 1.53 15.64
N ARG A 42 3.00 0.42 15.52
CA ARG A 42 3.56 -0.32 16.67
C ARG A 42 4.60 0.52 17.42
N MET A 43 5.40 1.31 16.71
CA MET A 43 6.38 2.22 17.33
C MET A 43 5.69 3.31 18.14
N LEU A 44 4.69 3.99 17.56
CA LEU A 44 3.90 5.00 18.26
C LEU A 44 3.17 4.41 19.49
N MET A 45 2.60 3.21 19.37
CA MET A 45 1.97 2.51 20.51
C MET A 45 2.97 2.17 21.63
N LYS A 46 4.25 1.98 21.31
CA LYS A 46 5.32 1.76 22.30
C LYS A 46 5.82 3.06 22.94
N GLY A 47 5.27 4.21 22.56
CA GLY A 47 5.70 5.52 23.05
C GLY A 47 6.95 6.06 22.37
N ILE A 48 7.31 5.53 21.19
CA ILE A 48 8.38 6.12 20.36
C ILE A 48 7.85 7.44 19.80
N ASP A 49 8.69 8.47 19.84
CA ASP A 49 8.34 9.80 19.36
C ASP A 49 8.06 9.81 17.85
N LEU A 50 7.11 10.65 17.43
CA LEU A 50 6.71 10.78 16.04
C LEU A 50 7.90 11.14 15.13
N ALA A 51 8.79 12.04 15.54
CA ALA A 51 9.94 12.43 14.73
C ALA A 51 10.85 11.23 14.43
N MET A 52 11.08 10.37 15.44
CA MET A 52 11.88 9.15 15.29
C MET A 52 11.16 8.10 14.43
N VAL A 53 9.84 8.01 14.52
CA VAL A 53 9.05 7.11 13.65
C VAL A 53 9.14 7.56 12.18
N LEU A 54 9.02 8.86 11.90
CA LEU A 54 9.15 9.42 10.55
C LEU A 54 10.55 9.16 9.98
N GLU A 55 11.59 9.30 10.80
CA GLU A 55 12.99 9.03 10.42
C GLU A 55 13.23 7.55 10.11
N ILE A 56 12.78 6.64 10.97
CA ILE A 56 13.04 5.20 10.84
C ILE A 56 12.21 4.58 9.70
N THR A 57 10.94 4.98 9.57
CA THR A 57 10.03 4.38 8.60
C THR A 57 10.11 5.05 7.22
N GLU A 58 10.76 6.21 7.16
CA GLU A 58 10.82 7.11 6.00
C GLU A 58 9.41 7.48 5.49
N LEU A 59 8.41 7.40 6.38
CA LEU A 59 7.05 7.81 6.08
C LEU A 59 6.88 9.28 6.43
N THR A 60 5.96 9.95 5.73
CA THR A 60 5.58 11.32 6.07
C THR A 60 4.45 11.32 7.08
N GLU A 61 4.34 12.41 7.84
CA GLU A 61 3.24 12.60 8.78
C GLU A 61 1.89 12.55 8.06
N GLU A 62 1.81 13.14 6.86
CA GLU A 62 0.65 13.07 5.99
C GLU A 62 0.28 11.63 5.63
N THR A 63 1.27 10.78 5.33
CA THR A 63 1.03 9.35 5.05
C THR A 63 0.41 8.67 6.25
N LEU A 64 0.93 8.92 7.46
CA LEU A 64 0.39 8.34 8.69
C LEU A 64 -1.01 8.90 9.04
N ARG A 65 -1.29 10.17 8.73
CA ARG A 65 -2.61 10.80 8.89
C ARG A 65 -3.64 10.23 7.91
N ASN A 66 -3.30 10.12 6.63
CA ASN A 66 -4.15 9.54 5.59
C ASN A 66 -4.53 8.08 5.90
N HIS A 67 -3.66 7.36 6.61
CA HIS A 67 -3.90 5.98 7.05
C HIS A 67 -4.48 5.89 8.48
N GLY A 68 -4.90 7.00 9.09
CA GLY A 68 -5.57 7.03 10.41
C GLY A 68 -4.70 6.63 11.60
N ILE A 69 -3.38 6.60 11.43
CA ILE A 69 -2.42 6.27 12.50
C ILE A 69 -2.20 7.49 13.40
N LEU A 70 -2.17 8.68 12.81
CA LEU A 70 -2.07 9.97 13.49
C LEU A 70 -3.41 10.71 13.36
N ASN A 71 -4.45 10.26 14.06
CA ASN A 71 -5.67 11.06 14.15
C ASN A 71 -5.40 12.32 14.98
N ALA A 72 -5.09 13.42 14.29
CA ALA A 72 -5.42 14.76 14.76
C ALA A 72 -6.24 15.42 13.63
N PRO A 73 -7.53 15.73 13.84
CA PRO A 73 -8.31 16.49 12.86
C PRO A 73 -7.69 17.89 12.68
N PRO A 74 -7.35 18.33 11.46
CA PRO A 74 -6.90 19.71 11.24
C PRO A 74 -8.02 20.75 11.19
N ASP A 75 -9.29 20.38 11.37
CA ASP A 75 -10.41 21.31 11.12
C ASP A 75 -10.75 22.18 12.35
N THR A 76 -9.91 22.18 13.40
CA THR A 76 -10.07 23.11 14.54
C THR A 76 -9.26 24.38 14.33
N ILE A 77 -9.44 25.06 13.20
CA ILE A 77 -9.22 26.50 13.13
C ILE A 77 -10.42 27.07 12.39
N GLY A 78 -11.17 27.91 13.11
CA GLY A 78 -12.36 28.55 12.60
C GLY A 78 -12.11 29.22 11.26
N GLU A 79 -13.04 28.97 10.34
CA GLU A 79 -13.33 29.92 9.27
C GLU A 79 -13.46 31.30 9.92
N ILE A 80 -12.59 32.20 9.47
CA ILE A 80 -12.61 33.64 9.77
C ILE A 80 -13.91 34.23 9.22
#